data_AF-X1E6M0-F1
#
_entry.id   AF-X1E6M0-F1
#
_cell.length_a   1.000
_cell.length_b   1.000
_cell.length_c   1.000
_cell.angle_alpha   90.00
_cell.angle_beta   90.00
_cell.angle_gamma   90.00
#
_symmetry.space_group_name_H-M   'P 1'
#
loop_
_entity.id
_entity.type
_entity.pdbx_description
1 polymer ?
#
loop_
_entity_poly.entity_id
_entity_poly.type
_entity_poly.pdbx_seq_one_letter_code
_entity_poly.pdbx_strand_id
1 'polypeptide(L)'
;MPTLMKIARDGKITKEMELVAKKEQVDIEFVRKGIAKGRIIVPKSNQRDIEPIGIGEGLLVKVNANLGSSKRVCDINEELEKARIAVKYGADTIMDLSTGVTEDDVKNIRKQINCN
;
A
#
# COMPACT_ATOMS: atom_id res chain seq x y z
N MET A 1 14.30 8.83 8.55
CA MET A 1 14.77 7.97 7.43
C MET A 1 14.42 8.68 6.13
N PRO A 2 15.33 8.81 5.15
CA PRO A 2 15.02 9.48 3.88
C PRO A 2 13.97 8.70 3.08
N THR A 3 13.23 9.38 2.20
CA THR A 3 12.26 8.73 1.31
C THR A 3 12.97 7.91 0.24
N LEU A 4 12.28 6.90 -0.30
CA LEU A 4 12.81 6.10 -1.41
C LEU A 4 13.14 6.96 -2.64
N MET A 5 12.38 8.03 -2.88
CA MET A 5 12.68 8.99 -3.94
C MET A 5 14.01 9.71 -3.73
N LYS A 6 14.32 10.14 -2.50
CA LYS A 6 15.62 10.78 -2.21
C LYS A 6 16.77 9.79 -2.40
N ILE A 7 16.64 8.58 -1.86
CA ILE A 7 17.66 7.53 -2.00
C ILE A 7 17.89 7.19 -3.49
N ALA A 8 16.81 7.05 -4.26
CA ALA A 8 16.88 6.80 -5.69
C ALA A 8 17.61 7.93 -6.43
N ARG A 9 17.31 9.21 -6.13
CA ARG A 9 17.98 10.36 -6.76
C ARG A 9 19.47 10.41 -6.46
N ASP A 10 19.89 9.88 -5.31
CA ASP A 10 21.31 9.77 -4.94
C ASP A 10 22.00 8.56 -5.60
N GLY A 11 21.34 7.89 -6.56
CA GLY A 11 21.89 6.76 -7.32
C GLY A 11 21.92 5.43 -6.56
N LYS A 12 21.31 5.37 -5.37
CA LYS A 12 21.34 4.19 -4.50
C LYS A 12 20.13 3.29 -4.73
N ILE A 13 20.35 1.99 -4.58
CA ILE A 13 19.34 0.94 -4.65
C ILE A 13 18.96 0.54 -3.21
N THR A 14 17.67 0.27 -2.98
CA THR A 14 17.18 -0.23 -1.70
C THR A 14 16.57 -1.63 -1.85
N LYS A 15 16.43 -2.35 -0.74
CA LYS A 15 15.77 -3.67 -0.71
C LYS A 15 14.35 -3.62 -1.24
N GLU A 16 13.62 -2.53 -1.02
CA GLU A 16 12.28 -2.35 -1.60
C GLU A 16 12.31 -2.29 -3.13
N MET A 17 13.32 -1.64 -3.71
CA MET A 17 13.49 -1.59 -5.16
C MET A 17 13.84 -2.98 -5.72
N GLU A 18 14.69 -3.74 -5.04
CA GLU A 18 15.02 -5.13 -5.40
C GLU A 18 13.77 -6.02 -5.41
N LEU A 19 12.96 -5.95 -4.35
CA LEU A 19 11.75 -6.76 -4.22
C LEU A 19 10.71 -6.39 -5.28
N VAL A 20 10.51 -5.10 -5.55
CA VAL A 20 9.61 -4.64 -6.61
C VAL A 20 10.10 -5.09 -7.99
N ALA A 21 11.39 -4.89 -8.30
CA ALA A 21 11.96 -5.31 -9.57
C ALA A 21 11.81 -6.82 -9.80
N LYS A 22 12.06 -7.63 -8.77
CA LYS A 22 11.88 -9.09 -8.81
C LYS A 22 10.43 -9.49 -9.06
N LYS A 23 9.47 -8.90 -8.35
CA LYS A 23 8.04 -9.20 -8.50
C LYS A 23 7.50 -8.83 -9.89
N GLU A 24 7.91 -7.66 -10.37
CA GLU A 24 7.47 -7.10 -11.65
C GLU A 24 8.26 -7.67 -12.84
N GLN A 25 9.29 -8.48 -12.58
CA GLN A 25 10.19 -9.07 -13.58
C GLN A 25 10.84 -8.00 -14.50
N VAL A 26 11.22 -6.87 -13.91
CA VAL A 26 11.89 -5.77 -14.59
C VAL A 26 13.29 -5.56 -14.04
N ASP A 27 14.12 -4.84 -14.79
CA ASP A 27 15.44 -4.45 -14.33
C ASP A 27 15.36 -3.53 -13.09
N ILE A 28 16.27 -3.71 -12.14
CA ILE A 28 16.27 -2.94 -10.90
C ILE A 28 16.56 -1.46 -11.11
N GLU A 29 17.39 -1.15 -12.12
CA GLU A 29 17.73 0.22 -12.48
C GLU A 29 16.56 0.92 -13.18
N PHE A 30 15.68 0.17 -13.85
CA PHE A 30 14.39 0.69 -14.32
C PHE A 30 13.54 1.19 -13.15
N VAL A 31 13.39 0.39 -12.08
CA VAL A 31 12.64 0.77 -10.87
C VAL A 31 13.27 1.98 -10.19
N ARG A 32 14.59 1.95 -9.93
CA ARG A 32 15.31 3.05 -9.29
C ARG A 32 15.17 4.36 -10.09
N LYS A 33 15.38 4.32 -11.41
CA LYS A 33 15.22 5.50 -12.28
C LYS A 33 13.78 5.99 -12.32
N GLY A 34 12.80 5.09 -12.36
CA GLY A 34 11.38 5.43 -12.31
C GLY A 34 11.02 6.16 -11.02
N ILE A 35 11.52 5.68 -9.87
CA ILE A 35 11.34 6.33 -8.57
C ILE A 35 12.03 7.69 -8.53
N ALA A 36 13.28 7.79 -9.00
CA ALA A 36 14.02 9.06 -9.01
C ALA A 36 13.31 10.15 -9.85
N LYS A 37 12.69 9.74 -10.97
CA LYS A 37 11.90 10.58 -11.87
C LYS A 37 10.46 10.84 -11.40
N GLY A 38 10.00 10.19 -10.33
CA GLY A 38 8.63 10.30 -9.83
C GLY A 38 7.58 9.61 -10.72
N ARG A 39 7.99 8.64 -11.54
CA ARG A 39 7.10 7.83 -12.39
C ARG A 39 6.67 6.52 -11.75
N ILE A 40 7.42 6.07 -10.75
CA ILE A 40 7.12 4.92 -9.91
C ILE A 40 7.17 5.37 -8.45
N ILE A 41 6.24 4.88 -7.64
CA ILE A 41 6.29 5.00 -6.18
C ILE A 41 6.28 3.61 -5.55
N VAL A 42 6.78 3.53 -4.32
CA VAL A 42 6.62 2.35 -3.45
C VAL A 42 6.08 2.86 -2.12
N PRO A 43 4.78 2.67 -1.83
CA PRO A 43 4.20 3.09 -0.56
C PRO A 43 4.89 2.38 0.61
N LYS A 44 5.43 3.15 1.56
CA LYS A 44 6.08 2.61 2.75
C LYS A 44 5.64 3.39 3.98
N SER A 45 5.12 2.68 4.97
CA SER A 45 4.84 3.24 6.29
C SER A 45 6.10 3.21 7.15
N ASN A 46 6.23 4.17 8.07
CA ASN A 46 7.25 4.11 9.12
C ASN A 46 6.85 3.20 10.29
N GLN A 47 5.59 2.77 10.34
CA GLN A 47 5.01 2.00 11.46
C GLN A 47 4.69 0.55 11.09
N ARG A 48 4.68 0.20 9.80
CA ARG A 48 4.33 -1.14 9.33
C ARG A 48 5.42 -1.66 8.42
N ASP A 49 5.82 -2.90 8.64
CA ASP A 49 6.65 -3.64 7.70
C ASP A 49 5.72 -4.48 6.82
N ILE A 50 5.52 -4.03 5.59
CA ILE A 50 4.65 -4.67 4.61
C ILE A 50 5.47 -5.06 3.40
N GLU A 51 5.00 -6.06 2.67
CA GLU A 51 5.64 -6.44 1.43
C GLU A 51 5.61 -5.26 0.42
N PRO A 52 6.76 -4.83 -0.14
CA PRO A 52 6.79 -3.71 -1.06
C PRO A 52 5.99 -3.96 -2.34
N ILE A 53 5.29 -2.92 -2.80
CA ILE A 53 4.53 -2.89 -4.05
C ILE A 53 4.93 -1.64 -4.83
N GLY A 54 5.32 -1.82 -6.09
CA GLY A 54 5.58 -0.73 -7.02
C GLY A 54 4.30 -0.29 -7.71
N ILE A 55 4.05 1.01 -7.77
CA ILE A 55 2.93 1.60 -8.51
C ILE A 55 3.50 2.63 -9.46
N GLY A 56 3.32 2.43 -10.77
CA GLY A 56 3.81 3.38 -11.76
C GLY A 56 3.86 2.85 -13.18
N GLU A 57 4.27 3.73 -14.09
CA GLU A 57 4.36 3.45 -15.52
C GLU A 57 5.38 2.34 -15.82
N GLY A 58 4.98 1.37 -16.65
CA GLY A 58 5.81 0.23 -17.06
C GLY A 58 5.88 -0.93 -16.04
N LEU A 59 5.18 -0.83 -14.92
CA LEU A 59 4.87 -1.95 -14.04
C LEU A 59 3.50 -2.55 -14.36
N LEU A 60 3.16 -3.70 -13.77
CA LEU A 60 1.82 -4.26 -13.84
C LEU A 60 0.81 -3.28 -13.23
N VAL A 61 -0.37 -3.19 -13.86
CA VAL A 61 -1.49 -2.38 -13.36
C VAL A 61 -1.88 -2.85 -11.97
N LYS A 62 -2.06 -1.90 -11.05
CA LYS A 62 -2.46 -2.17 -9.66
C LYS A 62 -3.91 -1.78 -9.43
N VAL A 63 -4.63 -2.59 -8.66
CA VAL A 63 -6.02 -2.39 -8.30
C VAL A 63 -6.13 -2.04 -6.82
N ASN A 64 -6.86 -0.97 -6.51
CA ASN A 64 -7.18 -0.58 -5.13
C ASN A 64 -8.64 -0.92 -4.82
N ALA A 65 -8.89 -1.53 -3.66
CA ALA A 65 -10.24 -1.71 -3.12
C ALA A 65 -10.53 -0.71 -2.00
N ASN A 66 -11.70 -0.07 -2.07
CA ASN A 66 -12.17 0.81 -1.00
C ASN A 66 -13.06 0.02 -0.04
N LEU A 67 -12.77 0.17 1.24
CA LEU A 67 -13.55 -0.39 2.36
C LEU A 67 -14.03 0.75 3.25
N GLY A 68 -14.88 0.44 4.22
CA GLY A 68 -15.22 1.41 5.25
C GLY A 68 -16.62 1.23 5.82
N SER A 69 -16.71 1.57 7.10
CA SER A 69 -17.97 1.66 7.84
C SER A 69 -18.68 3.00 7.63
N SER A 70 -19.96 3.01 7.96
CA SER A 70 -20.81 4.21 7.97
C SER A 70 -21.43 4.45 9.33
N LYS A 71 -22.01 5.64 9.53
CA LYS A 71 -22.81 5.94 10.74
C LYS A 71 -23.98 4.99 10.99
N ARG A 72 -24.43 4.25 9.97
CA ARG A 72 -25.56 3.31 10.06
C ARG A 72 -25.11 1.86 10.24
N VAL A 73 -23.96 1.51 9.70
CA VAL A 73 -23.41 0.15 9.71
C VAL A 73 -21.94 0.25 10.08
N CYS A 74 -21.61 -0.19 11.28
CA CYS A 74 -20.27 -0.09 11.86
C CYS A 74 -19.93 -1.38 12.60
N ASP A 75 -19.57 -2.41 11.83
CA ASP A 75 -19.08 -3.70 12.36
C ASP A 75 -17.63 -3.92 11.92
N ILE A 76 -16.73 -4.03 12.89
CA ILE A 76 -15.29 -4.23 12.65
C ILE A 76 -15.02 -5.57 11.96
N ASN A 77 -15.74 -6.64 12.34
CA ASN A 77 -15.52 -7.97 11.77
C ASN A 77 -15.92 -8.00 10.30
N GLU A 78 -17.01 -7.32 9.94
CA GLU A 78 -17.40 -7.17 8.54
C GLU A 78 -16.35 -6.38 7.74
N GLU A 79 -15.81 -5.28 8.28
CA GLU A 79 -14.75 -4.53 7.59
C GLU A 79 -13.48 -5.36 7.39
N LEU A 80 -13.09 -6.14 8.41
CA LEU A 80 -11.94 -7.05 8.32
C LEU A 80 -12.17 -8.16 7.29
N GLU A 81 -13.37 -8.73 7.23
CA GLU A 81 -13.69 -9.76 6.25
C GLU A 81 -13.69 -9.20 4.82
N LYS A 82 -14.26 -8.00 4.62
CA LYS A 82 -14.18 -7.31 3.32
C LYS A 82 -12.72 -7.05 2.92
N ALA A 83 -11.85 -6.70 3.85
CA ALA A 83 -10.42 -6.54 3.58
C ALA A 83 -9.76 -7.85 3.13
N ARG A 84 -10.01 -8.94 3.86
CA ARG A 84 -9.48 -10.27 3.51
C ARG A 84 -9.98 -10.74 2.14
N ILE A 85 -11.27 -10.56 1.86
CA ILE A 85 -11.88 -10.89 0.57
C ILE A 85 -11.24 -10.07 -0.55
N ALA A 86 -11.07 -8.76 -0.36
CA ALA A 86 -10.47 -7.89 -1.37
C ALA A 86 -9.05 -8.36 -1.75
N VAL A 87 -8.19 -8.63 -0.77
CA VAL A 87 -6.84 -9.16 -1.03
C VAL A 87 -6.90 -10.54 -1.69
N LYS A 88 -7.76 -11.44 -1.19
CA LYS A 88 -7.92 -12.80 -1.72
C LYS A 88 -8.28 -12.81 -3.21
N TYR A 89 -9.08 -11.85 -3.67
CA TYR A 89 -9.48 -11.73 -5.07
C TYR A 89 -8.61 -10.75 -5.89
N GLY A 90 -7.47 -10.30 -5.35
CA GLY A 90 -6.42 -9.64 -6.13
C GLY A 90 -6.37 -8.11 -6.02
N ALA A 91 -6.94 -7.50 -4.99
CA ALA A 91 -6.63 -6.10 -4.69
C ALA A 91 -5.17 -5.97 -4.22
N ASP A 92 -4.38 -5.15 -4.93
CA ASP A 92 -2.99 -4.85 -4.55
C ASP A 92 -2.91 -3.92 -3.35
N THR A 93 -3.87 -3.00 -3.23
CA THR A 93 -3.96 -2.07 -2.10
C THR A 93 -5.39 -1.94 -1.59
N ILE A 94 -5.51 -1.51 -0.34
CA ILE A 94 -6.78 -1.23 0.30
C ILE A 94 -6.75 0.18 0.88
N MET A 95 -7.88 0.89 0.77
CA MET A 95 -8.10 2.16 1.43
C MET A 95 -9.31 2.07 2.36
N ASP A 96 -9.12 2.43 3.62
CA ASP A 96 -10.21 2.52 4.60
C ASP A 96 -10.82 3.93 4.63
N LEU A 97 -12.02 4.03 4.08
CA LEU A 97 -12.86 5.22 4.01
C LEU A 97 -13.92 5.27 5.12
N SER A 98 -13.73 4.52 6.21
CA SER A 98 -14.65 4.48 7.35
C SER A 98 -14.97 5.89 7.86
N THR A 99 -16.26 6.14 8.02
CA THR A 99 -16.79 7.34 8.68
C THR A 99 -17.21 7.07 10.13
N GLY A 100 -17.42 5.79 10.48
CA GLY A 100 -17.79 5.32 11.82
C GLY A 100 -19.07 5.95 12.37
N VAL A 101 -19.40 5.61 13.62
CA VAL A 101 -20.38 6.38 14.40
C VAL A 101 -19.66 7.51 15.13
N THR A 102 -18.48 7.20 15.68
CA THR A 102 -17.56 8.12 16.34
C THR A 102 -16.16 8.07 15.71
N GLU A 103 -15.31 9.05 16.04
CA GLU A 103 -13.90 9.04 15.61
C GLU A 103 -13.12 7.87 16.19
N ASP A 104 -13.45 7.43 17.39
CA ASP A 104 -12.76 6.32 18.05
C ASP A 104 -13.11 4.98 17.40
N ASP A 105 -14.32 4.82 16.86
CA ASP A 105 -14.67 3.67 16.02
C ASP A 105 -13.78 3.61 14.77
N VAL A 106 -13.61 4.75 14.09
CA VAL A 106 -12.76 4.84 12.90
C VAL A 106 -11.31 4.50 13.24
N LYS A 107 -10.77 5.02 14.35
CA LYS A 107 -9.40 4.69 14.80
C LYS A 107 -9.27 3.20 15.10
N ASN A 108 -10.26 2.61 15.77
CA ASN A 108 -10.25 1.19 16.12
C ASN A 108 -10.31 0.30 14.88
N ILE A 109 -11.21 0.58 13.92
CA ILE A 109 -11.30 -0.12 12.64
C ILE A 109 -9.96 -0.07 11.91
N ARG A 110 -9.40 1.14 11.73
CA ARG A 110 -8.10 1.33 11.06
C ARG A 110 -6.99 0.57 11.74
N LYS A 111 -6.95 0.56 13.08
CA LYS A 111 -5.94 -0.18 13.83
C LYS A 111 -6.05 -1.67 13.55
N GLN A 112 -7.25 -2.22 13.56
CA GLN A 112 -7.47 -3.64 13.28
C GLN A 112 -7.11 -4.02 11.84
N ILE A 113 -7.55 -3.24 10.84
CA ILE A 113 -7.20 -3.47 9.43
C ILE A 113 -5.69 -3.40 9.21
N ASN A 114 -4.98 -2.49 9.88
CA ASN A 114 -3.54 -2.31 9.70
C ASN A 114 -2.69 -3.37 10.42
N CYS A 115 -3.27 -4.14 11.35
CA CYS A 115 -2.58 -5.17 12.14
C CYS A 115 -2.87 -6.61 11.66
N ASN A 116 -3.74 -6.78 10.67
CA ASN A 116 -4.15 -8.07 10.09
C ASN A 116 -3.90 -8.10 8.59
#